data_AF-A0A2N6F0Q9-F1
#
_entry.id   AF-A0A2N6F0Q9-F1
#
_cell.length_a   1.000
_cell.length_b   1.000
_cell.length_c   1.000
_cell.angle_alpha   90.00
_cell.angle_beta   90.00
_cell.angle_gamma   90.00
#
_symmetry.space_group_name_H-M   'P 1'
#
loop_
_entity.id
_entity.type
_entity.pdbx_description
1 polymer ?
#
loop_
_entity_poly.entity_id
_entity_poly.type
_entity_poly.pdbx_seq_one_letter_code
_entity_poly.pdbx_strand_id
1 'polypeptide(L)'
;MKDTAQTETTYTNIAVPYYGSMARPGRGFESIYILASTCAETGIVEDTRIETWTGRSARELAAWLADKKVSGIIADGFSLALEKALNSLNIWSHQEAPGEVHDVIERHWRHMVKAA
;
A
#
# COMPACT_ATOMS: atom_id res chain seq x y z
N MET A 1 -6.55 -37.25 19.41
CA MET A 1 -6.84 -35.82 19.59
C MET A 1 -6.42 -35.14 18.29
N LYS A 2 -7.33 -34.46 17.61
CA LYS A 2 -7.00 -33.77 16.35
C LYS A 2 -6.46 -32.40 16.72
N ASP A 3 -5.17 -32.19 16.50
CA ASP A 3 -4.57 -30.86 16.54
C ASP A 3 -5.11 -30.09 15.33
N THR A 4 -6.17 -29.32 15.54
CA THR A 4 -6.63 -28.34 14.56
C THR A 4 -5.65 -27.18 14.63
N ALA A 5 -4.64 -27.18 13.76
CA ALA A 5 -3.80 -26.01 13.56
C ALA A 5 -4.71 -24.85 13.15
N GLN A 6 -4.91 -23.88 14.04
CA GLN A 6 -5.44 -22.57 13.66
C GLN A 6 -4.40 -21.95 12.73
N THR A 7 -4.67 -21.96 11.43
CA THR A 7 -3.98 -21.07 10.50
C THR A 7 -4.30 -19.65 10.93
N GLU A 8 -3.34 -18.96 11.54
CA GLU A 8 -3.44 -17.53 11.80
C GLU A 8 -3.56 -16.83 10.45
N THR A 9 -4.70 -16.18 10.22
CA THR A 9 -4.92 -15.35 9.03
C THR A 9 -3.92 -14.20 9.08
N THR A 10 -3.03 -14.13 8.09
CA THR A 10 -2.01 -13.09 8.02
C THR A 10 -2.58 -11.89 7.28
N TYR A 11 -2.38 -10.68 7.82
CA TYR A 11 -2.84 -9.44 7.19
C TYR A 11 -1.65 -8.57 6.77
N THR A 12 -1.79 -7.94 5.61
CA THR A 12 -0.83 -6.96 5.10
C THR A 12 -1.52 -5.61 4.95
N ASN A 13 -0.90 -4.56 5.47
CA ASN A 13 -1.39 -3.19 5.25
C ASN A 13 -0.78 -2.61 3.98
N ILE A 14 -1.63 -2.13 3.09
CA ILE A 14 -1.28 -1.49 1.83
C ILE A 14 -1.71 -0.03 1.87
N ALA A 15 -0.91 0.86 1.29
CA ALA A 15 -1.30 2.23 1.03
C ALA A 15 -1.62 2.44 -0.45
N VAL A 16 -2.70 3.16 -0.73
CA VAL A 16 -3.06 3.64 -2.07
C VAL A 16 -3.28 5.15 -1.99
N PRO A 17 -2.50 5.99 -2.68
CA PRO A 17 -2.74 7.42 -2.74
C PRO A 17 -4.09 7.71 -3.41
N TYR A 18 -4.85 8.63 -2.82
CA TYR A 18 -6.15 9.06 -3.34
C TYR A 18 -5.99 10.31 -4.19
N TYR A 19 -6.22 10.18 -5.49
CA TYR A 19 -6.11 11.27 -6.47
C TYR A 19 -7.43 12.03 -6.71
N GLY A 20 -8.55 11.54 -6.17
CA GLY A 20 -9.89 12.10 -6.41
C GLY A 20 -10.24 12.24 -7.90
N SER A 21 -10.95 13.30 -8.25
CA SER A 21 -11.24 13.71 -9.64
C SER A 21 -10.17 14.64 -10.24
N MET A 22 -9.05 14.87 -9.54
CA MET A 22 -8.06 15.86 -9.93
C MET A 22 -7.01 15.27 -10.88
N ALA A 23 -6.63 16.07 -11.88
CA ALA A 23 -5.45 15.79 -12.69
C ALA A 23 -4.22 15.76 -11.76
N ARG A 24 -3.45 14.68 -11.84
CA ARG A 24 -2.21 14.45 -11.08
C ARG A 24 -1.39 15.74 -10.94
N PRO A 25 -0.91 16.11 -9.75
CA PRO A 25 0.23 17.01 -9.69
C PRO A 25 1.39 16.28 -10.36
N GLY A 26 1.77 16.71 -11.57
CA GLY A 26 2.72 16.03 -12.44
C GLY A 26 4.08 15.70 -11.81
N ARG A 27 4.38 16.26 -10.62
CA ARG A 27 5.42 15.84 -9.66
C ARG A 27 4.99 16.22 -8.24
N GLY A 28 4.84 15.26 -7.34
CA GLY A 28 4.46 15.54 -5.95
C GLY A 28 4.21 14.29 -5.13
N PHE A 29 3.88 14.49 -3.86
CA PHE A 29 3.35 13.48 -2.97
C PHE A 29 1.87 13.79 -2.75
N GLU A 30 1.03 12.75 -2.69
CA GLU A 30 -0.38 12.96 -2.36
C GLU A 30 -0.54 13.23 -0.87
N SER A 31 -1.51 14.07 -0.52
CA SER A 31 -1.79 14.35 0.90
C SER A 31 -2.77 13.34 1.50
N ILE A 32 -3.45 12.55 0.67
CA ILE A 32 -4.48 11.61 1.11
C ILE A 32 -4.08 10.21 0.68
N TYR A 33 -4.07 9.29 1.62
CA TYR A 33 -3.85 7.87 1.40
C TYR A 33 -5.01 7.07 1.95
N ILE A 34 -5.40 6.07 1.18
CA ILE A 34 -6.29 5.02 1.62
C ILE A 34 -5.40 3.88 2.11
N LEU A 35 -5.48 3.57 3.41
CA LEU A 35 -4.82 2.41 3.99
C LEU A 35 -5.81 1.26 4.04
N ALA A 36 -5.41 0.10 3.53
CA ALA A 36 -6.23 -1.09 3.43
C ALA A 36 -5.52 -2.28 4.11
N SER A 37 -6.24 -3.01 4.97
CA SER A 37 -5.82 -4.31 5.48
C SER A 37 -6.30 -5.40 4.54
N THR A 38 -5.37 -6.18 4.01
CA THR A 38 -5.66 -7.26 3.07
C THR A 38 -5.28 -8.61 3.68
N CYS A 39 -6.22 -9.54 3.70
CA CYS A 39 -5.97 -10.93 4.09
C CYS A 39 -5.02 -11.58 3.08
N ALA A 40 -3.92 -12.15 3.55
CA ALA A 40 -2.86 -12.65 2.69
C ALA A 40 -3.28 -13.88 1.88
N GLU A 41 -4.11 -14.71 2.48
CA GLU A 41 -4.58 -15.97 1.92
C GLU A 41 -5.65 -15.76 0.85
N THR A 42 -6.52 -14.75 1.04
CA THR A 42 -7.70 -14.54 0.19
C THR A 42 -7.57 -13.32 -0.73
N GLY A 43 -6.76 -12.34 -0.36
CA GLY A 43 -6.71 -11.03 -1.02
C GLY A 43 -7.90 -10.13 -0.71
N ILE A 44 -8.78 -10.53 0.20
CA ILE A 44 -9.95 -9.72 0.59
C ILE A 44 -9.49 -8.52 1.41
N VAL A 45 -10.03 -7.35 1.07
CA VAL A 45 -9.85 -6.10 1.81
C VAL A 45 -10.90 -6.04 2.93
N GLU A 46 -10.45 -5.93 4.18
CA GLU A 46 -11.35 -5.99 5.34
C GLU A 46 -11.44 -4.68 6.14
N ASP A 47 -10.39 -3.85 6.13
CA ASP A 47 -10.38 -2.55 6.81
C ASP A 47 -9.76 -1.49 5.90
N THR A 48 -10.57 -0.48 5.55
CA THR A 48 -10.15 0.63 4.70
C THR A 48 -10.35 1.93 5.46
N ARG A 49 -9.27 2.70 5.62
CA ARG A 49 -9.30 4.01 6.28
C ARG A 49 -8.58 5.08 5.47
N ILE A 50 -9.05 6.31 5.60
CA ILE A 50 -8.45 7.48 4.97
C ILE A 50 -7.50 8.15 5.96
N GLU A 51 -6.28 8.40 5.52
CA GLU A 51 -5.22 9.00 6.32
C GLU A 51 -4.60 10.17 5.55
N THR A 52 -4.37 11.26 6.25
CA THR A 52 -3.77 12.47 5.68
C THR A 52 -2.29 12.51 6.02
N TRP A 53 -1.45 12.63 5.00
CA TRP A 53 -0.01 12.85 5.12
C TRP A 53 0.33 14.31 4.81
N THR A 54 1.18 14.91 5.63
CA THR A 54 1.53 16.35 5.58
C THR A 54 3.03 16.62 5.46
N GLY A 55 3.81 15.57 5.19
CA GLY A 55 5.26 15.67 5.01
C GLY A 55 5.63 16.37 3.70
N ARG A 56 6.94 16.50 3.46
CA ARG A 56 7.49 17.23 2.31
C ARG A 56 8.56 16.45 1.55
N SER A 57 8.93 15.26 2.02
CA SER A 57 9.99 14.45 1.42
C SER A 57 9.64 12.97 1.30
N ALA A 58 10.34 12.31 0.39
CA ALA A 58 10.20 10.86 0.14
C ALA A 58 10.54 10.04 1.39
N ARG A 59 11.55 10.48 2.14
CA ARG A 59 11.97 9.83 3.38
C ARG A 59 10.91 9.96 4.48
N GLU A 60 10.31 11.14 4.61
CA GLU A 60 9.21 11.35 5.56
C GLU A 60 7.97 10.54 5.19
N LEU A 61 7.65 10.42 3.89
CA LEU A 61 6.55 9.56 3.44
C LEU A 61 6.83 8.09 3.79
N ALA A 62 8.01 7.57 3.46
CA ALA A 62 8.36 6.18 3.76
C ALA A 62 8.35 5.91 5.27
N ALA A 63 8.87 6.83 6.09
CA ALA A 63 8.83 6.72 7.55
C ALA A 63 7.40 6.74 8.10
N TRP A 64 6.54 7.61 7.55
CA TRP A 64 5.13 7.68 7.93
C TRP A 64 4.38 6.39 7.57
N LEU A 65 4.61 5.83 6.38
CA LEU A 65 4.03 4.55 5.98
C LEU A 65 4.49 3.41 6.91
N ALA A 66 5.77 3.37 7.29
CA ALA A 66 6.30 2.39 8.23
C ALA A 66 5.68 2.52 9.63
N ASP A 67 5.47 3.74 10.13
CA ASP A 67 4.78 4.00 11.39
C ASP A 67 3.34 3.45 11.37
N LYS A 68 2.64 3.61 10.23
CA LYS A 68 1.32 3.04 9.97
C LYS A 68 1.29 1.54 9.69
N LYS A 69 2.43 0.85 9.86
CA LYS A 69 2.61 -0.59 9.60
C LYS A 69 2.28 -1.01 8.17
N VAL A 70 2.42 -0.08 7.22
CA VAL A 70 2.27 -0.35 5.78
C VAL A 70 3.48 -1.14 5.31
N SER A 71 3.21 -2.26 4.62
CA SER A 71 4.25 -3.10 4.02
C SER A 71 4.34 -2.90 2.50
N GLY A 72 3.34 -2.25 1.91
CA GLY A 72 3.27 -2.01 0.48
C GLY A 72 2.55 -0.74 0.07
N ILE A 73 2.96 -0.17 -1.07
CA ILE A 73 2.27 0.97 -1.68
C ILE A 73 1.98 0.70 -3.15
N ILE A 74 0.74 0.95 -3.58
CA ILE A 74 0.35 0.91 -4.99
C ILE A 74 0.09 2.33 -5.44
N ALA A 75 0.83 2.84 -6.43
CA ALA A 75 0.66 4.20 -6.91
C ALA A 75 0.89 4.29 -8.42
N ASP A 76 0.36 5.32 -9.07
CA ASP A 76 0.52 5.53 -10.51
C ASP A 76 1.89 6.13 -10.90
N GLY A 77 2.93 5.77 -10.15
CA GLY A 77 4.32 6.13 -10.40
C GLY A 77 5.06 6.56 -9.14
N PHE A 78 6.38 6.38 -9.16
CA PHE A 78 7.27 6.75 -8.08
C PHE A 78 8.45 7.56 -8.62
N SER A 79 8.94 8.50 -7.81
CA SER A 79 10.26 9.06 -8.05
C SER A 79 11.33 8.09 -7.56
N LEU A 80 12.51 8.08 -8.18
CA LEU A 80 13.65 7.25 -7.73
C LEU A 80 14.01 7.50 -6.24
N ALA A 81 13.81 8.72 -5.75
CA ALA A 81 14.04 9.06 -4.35
C ALA A 81 13.03 8.36 -3.42
N LEU A 82 11.77 8.24 -3.84
CA LEU A 82 10.73 7.55 -3.10
C LEU A 82 10.93 6.04 -3.10
N GLU A 83 11.23 5.43 -4.26
CA GLU A 83 11.54 4.00 -4.34
C GLU A 83 12.68 3.61 -3.41
N LYS A 84 13.77 4.40 -3.39
CA LYS A 84 14.91 4.16 -2.49
C LYS A 84 14.51 4.27 -1.01
N ALA A 85 13.67 5.24 -0.66
CA ALA A 85 13.22 5.42 0.71
C ALA A 85 12.31 4.28 1.18
N LEU A 86 11.39 3.82 0.32
CA LEU A 86 10.50 2.68 0.60
C LEU A 86 11.31 1.39 0.78
N ASN A 87 12.24 1.10 -0.14
CA ASN A 87 13.10 -0.07 -0.08
C ASN A 87 13.96 -0.10 1.19
N SER A 88 14.46 1.05 1.67
CA SER A 88 15.25 1.12 2.92
C SER A 88 14.47 0.70 4.18
N LEU A 89 13.14 0.67 4.10
CA LEU A 89 12.23 0.31 5.17
C LEU A 89 11.46 -0.99 4.88
N ASN A 90 11.90 -1.76 3.88
CA ASN A 90 11.24 -2.99 3.42
C ASN A 90 9.76 -2.79 3.03
N ILE A 91 9.42 -1.60 2.50
CA ILE A 91 8.09 -1.33 1.93
C ILE A 91 8.19 -1.57 0.43
N TRP A 92 7.44 -2.55 -0.09
CA TRP A 92 7.39 -2.80 -1.52
C TRP A 92 6.55 -1.73 -2.23
N SER A 93 6.86 -1.47 -3.50
CA SER A 93 6.13 -0.50 -4.33
C SER A 93 5.67 -1.15 -5.63
N HIS A 94 4.41 -0.97 -5.99
CA HIS A 94 3.84 -1.45 -7.25
C HIS A 94 3.24 -0.29 -8.05
N GLN A 95 3.56 -0.20 -9.33
CA GLN A 95 3.11 0.89 -10.20
C GLN A 95 1.89 0.47 -11.03
N GLU A 96 0.76 1.19 -10.88
CA GLU A 96 -0.50 1.00 -11.64
C GLU A 96 -1.21 2.35 -11.82
N ALA A 97 -1.77 2.72 -12.97
CA ALA A 97 -3.06 2.22 -13.44
C ALA A 97 -4.27 2.79 -12.62
N PRO A 98 -4.97 3.91 -12.93
CA PRO A 98 -6.05 4.41 -12.04
C PRO A 98 -7.26 3.46 -11.99
N GLY A 99 -7.90 3.38 -10.83
CA GLY A 99 -9.09 2.56 -10.57
C GLY A 99 -9.57 2.69 -9.12
N GLU A 100 -10.69 2.02 -8.79
CA GLU A 100 -11.18 1.92 -7.40
C GLU A 100 -10.23 1.08 -6.55
N VAL A 101 -10.05 1.46 -5.27
CA VAL A 101 -9.02 0.85 -4.39
C VAL A 101 -9.19 -0.66 -4.26
N HIS A 102 -10.43 -1.14 -4.13
CA HIS A 102 -10.70 -2.57 -4.02
C HIS A 102 -10.30 -3.32 -5.30
N ASP A 103 -10.67 -2.80 -6.46
CA ASP A 103 -10.31 -3.38 -7.76
C ASP A 103 -8.80 -3.41 -7.98
N VAL A 104 -8.11 -2.35 -7.58
CA VAL A 104 -6.65 -2.24 -7.68
C VAL A 104 -5.99 -3.28 -6.77
N ILE A 105 -6.40 -3.38 -5.51
CA ILE A 105 -5.82 -4.35 -4.59
C ILE A 105 -6.09 -5.78 -5.05
N GLU A 106 -7.34 -6.13 -5.37
CA GLU A 106 -7.73 -7.48 -5.78
C GLU A 106 -7.00 -7.94 -7.04
N ARG A 107 -6.88 -7.06 -8.05
CA ARG A 107 -6.20 -7.37 -9.32
C ARG A 107 -4.73 -7.70 -9.12
N HIS A 108 -4.06 -7.00 -8.21
CA HIS A 108 -2.61 -7.07 -8.08
C HIS A 108 -2.14 -7.95 -6.92
N TRP A 109 -3.01 -8.30 -5.96
CA TRP A 109 -2.67 -9.10 -4.79
C TRP A 109 -1.89 -10.38 -5.13
N ARG A 110 -2.34 -11.11 -6.16
CA ARG A 110 -1.74 -12.38 -6.60
C ARG A 110 -0.30 -12.25 -7.12
N HIS A 111 0.09 -11.09 -7.60
CA HIS A 111 1.45 -10.82 -8.07
C HIS A 111 2.37 -10.43 -6.92
N MET A 112 1.81 -9.85 -5.86
CA MET A 112 2.57 -9.31 -4.71
C MET A 112 2.88 -10.39 -3.67
N VAL A 113 2.00 -11.39 -3.48
CA VAL A 113 2.21 -12.49 -2.50
C VAL A 113 3.13 -13.60 -3.01
N LYS A 114 3.31 -13.75 -4.34
CA LYS A 114 4.18 -14.80 -4.91
C LYS A 114 5.68 -14.46 -4.93
N ALA A 115 6.07 -13.30 -4.41
CA ALA A 115 7.47 -12.85 -4.40
C ALA A 115 8.15 -12.96 -3.01
N ALA A 116 7.48 -13.54 -2.02
CA ALA A 116 8.04 -13.80 -0.68
C ALA A 116 8.48 -15.26 -0.52
#